data_AF-A0A8T0UJ69-F1
#
_entry.id   AF-A0A8T0UJ69-F1
#
_cell.length_a   1.000
_cell.length_b   1.000
_cell.length_c   1.000
_cell.angle_alpha   90.00
_cell.angle_beta   90.00
_cell.angle_gamma   90.00
#
_symmetry.space_group_name_H-M   'P 1'
#
loop_
_entity.id
_entity.type
_entity.pdbx_description
1 polymer ?
#
loop_
_entity_poly.entity_id
_entity_poly.type
_entity_poly.pdbx_seq_one_letter_code
_entity_poly.pdbx_strand_id
1 'polypeptide(L)'
;MAPQLPALSESDPVLEAFLADIGFGLGPEPLDVTTTMTMAATPPEEETSASASAADEAAERRLRRKISNRESARRSRARKQRHLEEIRARGGRLRAGNRELAARLRGVQARAALVRLTNARLRAEAGALGRRLAAARRAIALRQIYAAASAAGTGGFELQALASPLADRVAYA
;
A
#
# COMPACT_ATOMS: atom_id res chain seq x y z
N MET A 1 -18.96 -8.49 -31.19
CA MET A 1 -18.63 -7.33 -30.34
C MET A 1 -17.27 -7.59 -29.71
N ALA A 2 -16.22 -6.96 -30.22
CA ALA A 2 -14.87 -7.08 -29.65
C ALA A 2 -14.77 -6.18 -28.39
N PRO A 3 -14.07 -6.60 -27.33
CA PRO A 3 -13.84 -5.74 -26.17
C PRO A 3 -12.84 -4.65 -26.56
N GLN A 4 -13.27 -3.39 -26.46
CA GLN A 4 -12.39 -2.23 -26.60
C GLN A 4 -11.35 -2.27 -25.49
N LEU A 5 -10.06 -2.23 -25.88
CA LEU A 5 -8.94 -2.03 -24.96
C LEU A 5 -8.98 -0.58 -24.43
N PRO A 6 -8.68 -0.34 -23.15
CA PRO A 6 -8.60 1.01 -22.61
C PRO A 6 -7.44 1.77 -23.28
N ALA A 7 -7.73 2.98 -23.74
CA ALA A 7 -6.77 3.89 -24.33
C ALA A 7 -5.62 4.16 -23.35
N LEU A 8 -4.38 3.92 -23.78
CA LEU A 8 -3.17 4.35 -23.08
C LEU A 8 -3.04 5.87 -23.22
N SER A 9 -3.64 6.62 -22.30
CA SER A 9 -3.44 8.06 -22.22
C SER A 9 -3.78 8.56 -20.83
N GLU A 10 -2.78 8.59 -19.97
CA GLU A 10 -2.66 9.55 -18.87
C GLU A 10 -1.19 9.52 -18.46
N SER A 11 -0.41 10.47 -18.99
CA SER A 11 0.94 10.74 -18.50
C SER A 11 0.82 11.17 -17.04
N ASP A 12 1.19 10.29 -16.12
CA ASP A 12 1.14 10.58 -14.68
C ASP A 12 2.13 11.72 -14.37
N PRO A 13 1.65 12.92 -14.00
CA PRO A 13 2.51 14.07 -13.78
C PRO A 13 3.49 13.83 -12.62
N VAL A 14 3.18 12.90 -11.72
CA VAL A 14 4.08 12.50 -10.62
C VAL A 14 5.21 11.64 -11.14
N LEU A 15 4.93 10.75 -12.09
CA LEU A 15 5.94 9.92 -12.75
C LEU A 15 6.84 10.77 -13.65
N GLU A 16 6.28 11.70 -14.40
CA GLU A 16 7.04 12.64 -15.25
C GLU A 16 7.93 13.57 -14.41
N ALA A 17 7.43 14.09 -13.29
CA ALA A 17 8.23 14.89 -12.37
C ALA A 17 9.36 14.07 -11.72
N PHE A 18 9.10 12.80 -11.37
CA PHE A 18 10.11 11.89 -10.85
C PHE A 18 11.18 11.53 -11.89
N LEU A 19 10.77 11.32 -13.14
CA LEU A 19 11.70 11.05 -14.25
C LEU A 19 12.52 12.30 -14.60
N ALA A 20 11.95 13.51 -14.51
CA ALA A 20 12.67 14.76 -14.65
C ALA A 20 13.70 14.98 -13.53
N ASP A 21 13.36 14.66 -12.27
CA ASP A 21 14.29 14.76 -11.11
C ASP A 21 15.49 13.80 -11.24
N ILE A 22 15.31 12.68 -11.95
CA ILE A 22 16.37 11.68 -12.24
C ILE A 22 17.08 11.98 -13.58
N GLY A 23 16.65 13.00 -14.33
CA GLY A 23 17.28 13.48 -15.57
C GLY A 23 16.89 12.71 -16.83
N PHE A 24 15.70 12.12 -16.87
CA PHE A 24 15.20 11.26 -17.97
C PHE A 24 14.04 11.89 -18.78
N GLY A 25 13.55 13.09 -18.42
CA GLY A 25 12.42 13.74 -19.08
C GLY A 25 12.78 14.52 -20.35
N LEU A 26 12.14 14.20 -21.48
CA LEU A 26 12.06 15.03 -22.69
C LEU A 26 11.02 16.15 -22.45
N GLY A 27 11.43 17.26 -21.84
CA GLY A 27 10.62 18.48 -21.66
C GLY A 27 11.35 19.70 -22.23
N PRO A 28 10.63 20.74 -22.68
CA PRO A 28 11.09 21.63 -23.74
C PRO A 28 12.27 22.50 -23.32
N GLU A 29 13.32 22.41 -24.14
CA GLU A 29 14.45 23.34 -24.23
C GLU A 29 13.98 24.80 -24.16
N PRO A 30 14.70 25.63 -23.39
CA PRO A 30 15.27 26.83 -24.00
C PRO A 30 16.78 26.62 -24.12
N LEU A 31 17.20 26.33 -25.36
CA LEU A 31 18.59 26.43 -25.79
C LEU A 31 19.02 27.90 -25.70
N ASP A 32 19.46 28.34 -24.53
CA ASP A 32 20.35 29.51 -24.40
C ASP A 32 21.77 29.01 -24.14
N VAL A 33 22.29 28.21 -25.08
CA VAL A 33 23.72 27.93 -25.20
C VAL A 33 24.33 28.96 -26.14
N THR A 34 24.27 30.23 -25.75
CA THR A 34 25.13 31.28 -26.33
C THR A 34 26.15 31.71 -25.30
N THR A 35 26.96 30.77 -24.82
CA THR A 35 28.31 31.14 -24.34
C THR A 35 29.12 31.44 -25.59
N THR A 36 28.99 32.67 -26.06
CA THR A 36 29.87 33.28 -27.06
C THR A 36 31.28 33.26 -26.47
N MET A 37 32.07 32.23 -26.78
CA MET A 37 33.52 32.32 -26.64
C MET A 37 34.01 33.32 -27.68
N THR A 38 34.06 34.60 -27.32
CA THR A 38 34.79 35.63 -28.05
C THR A 38 36.28 35.27 -28.03
N MET A 39 36.73 34.57 -29.07
CA MET A 39 38.14 34.52 -29.44
C MET A 39 38.44 35.80 -30.21
N ALA A 40 38.71 36.89 -29.48
CA ALA A 40 39.33 38.06 -30.07
C ALA A 40 40.80 37.72 -30.36
N ALA A 41 41.10 37.41 -31.62
CA ALA A 41 42.45 37.35 -32.15
C ALA A 41 42.63 38.52 -33.11
N THR A 42 43.18 39.61 -32.59
CA THR A 42 43.76 40.72 -33.37
C THR A 42 45.28 40.61 -33.23
N PRO A 43 46.05 40.44 -34.32
CA PRO A 43 47.50 40.57 -34.28
C PRO A 43 47.89 42.02 -34.62
N PRO A 44 48.76 42.68 -33.84
CA PRO A 44 49.64 43.69 -34.38
C PRO A 44 51.02 43.06 -34.63
N GLU A 45 51.54 43.34 -35.82
CA GLU A 45 52.94 43.12 -36.16
C GLU A 45 53.83 44.05 -35.33
N GLU A 46 55.04 43.56 -35.08
CA GLU A 46 56.32 44.25 -34.96
C GLU A 46 57.13 44.04 -33.66
N GLU A 47 58.42 43.83 -33.92
CA GLU A 47 59.60 43.91 -33.07
C GLU A 47 60.08 42.67 -32.29
N THR A 48 61.12 42.09 -32.88
CA THR A 48 61.98 41.00 -32.46
C THR A 48 62.76 41.34 -31.19
N SER A 49 62.18 41.02 -30.03
CA SER A 49 62.91 40.65 -28.80
C SER A 49 62.00 40.04 -27.70
N ALA A 50 60.67 40.07 -27.87
CA ALA A 50 59.67 39.62 -26.89
C ALA A 50 59.17 38.16 -27.03
N SER A 51 59.74 37.37 -27.94
CA SER A 51 59.17 36.05 -28.31
C SER A 51 59.37 34.96 -27.26
N ALA A 52 60.42 35.05 -26.43
CA ALA A 52 60.68 34.10 -25.36
C ALA A 52 59.74 34.31 -24.16
N SER A 53 59.52 35.57 -23.73
CA SER A 53 58.64 35.88 -22.60
C SER A 53 57.16 35.58 -22.91
N ALA A 54 56.70 35.85 -24.13
CA ALA A 54 55.34 35.53 -24.55
C ALA A 54 55.06 34.01 -24.61
N ALA A 55 56.07 33.21 -24.98
CA ALA A 55 55.99 31.75 -24.99
C ALA A 55 55.94 31.18 -23.55
N ASP A 56 56.74 31.72 -22.64
CA ASP A 56 56.73 31.33 -21.22
C ASP A 56 55.40 31.67 -20.53
N GLU A 57 54.84 32.85 -20.77
CA GLU A 57 53.51 33.22 -20.26
C GLU A 57 52.40 32.31 -20.81
N ALA A 58 52.51 31.90 -22.08
CA ALA A 58 51.56 30.97 -22.69
C ALA A 58 51.69 29.56 -22.07
N ALA A 59 52.91 29.12 -21.77
CA ALA A 59 53.15 27.85 -21.07
C ALA A 59 52.60 27.88 -19.64
N GLU A 60 52.78 28.98 -18.91
CA GLU A 60 52.24 29.17 -17.57
C GLU A 60 50.71 29.19 -17.56
N ARG A 61 50.07 29.91 -18.50
CA ARG A 61 48.61 29.87 -18.69
C ARG A 61 48.10 28.47 -18.98
N ARG A 62 48.81 27.69 -19.82
CA ARG A 62 48.45 26.29 -20.10
C ARG A 62 48.57 25.43 -18.85
N LEU A 63 49.60 25.61 -18.02
CA LEU A 63 49.76 24.89 -16.76
C LEU A 63 48.64 25.21 -15.77
N ARG A 64 48.32 26.51 -15.58
CA ARG A 64 47.20 26.96 -14.74
C ARG A 64 45.87 26.36 -15.19
N ARG A 65 45.61 26.31 -16.51
CA ARG A 65 44.41 25.66 -17.07
C ARG A 65 44.38 24.16 -16.80
N LYS A 66 45.50 23.44 -16.94
CA LYS A 66 45.58 22.00 -16.63
C LYS A 66 45.26 21.73 -15.15
N ILE A 67 45.78 22.55 -14.24
CA ILE A 67 45.52 22.41 -12.80
C ILE A 67 44.04 22.69 -12.49
N SER A 68 43.50 23.81 -12.98
CA SER A 68 42.09 24.19 -12.77
C SER A 68 41.13 23.15 -13.34
N ASN A 69 41.39 22.63 -14.55
CA ASN A 69 40.56 21.60 -15.17
C ASN A 69 40.64 20.25 -14.43
N ARG A 70 41.84 19.89 -13.95
CA ARG A 70 42.00 18.71 -13.09
C ARG A 70 41.16 18.83 -11.82
N GLU A 71 41.18 20.00 -11.19
CA GLU A 71 40.40 20.25 -9.98
C GLU A 71 38.89 20.32 -10.26
N SER A 72 38.47 20.93 -11.37
CA SER A 72 37.06 21.01 -11.75
C SER A 72 36.50 19.62 -12.10
N ALA A 73 37.26 18.79 -12.81
CA ALA A 73 36.92 17.39 -13.09
C ALA A 73 36.79 16.57 -11.79
N ARG A 74 37.73 16.73 -10.84
CA ARG A 74 37.64 16.11 -9.51
C ARG A 74 36.37 16.54 -8.78
N ARG A 75 36.09 17.85 -8.71
CA ARG A 75 34.88 18.40 -8.07
C ARG A 75 33.60 17.89 -8.73
N SER A 76 33.57 17.81 -10.06
CA SER A 76 32.44 17.28 -10.81
C SER A 76 32.17 15.80 -10.50
N ARG A 77 33.22 14.96 -10.52
CA ARG A 77 33.14 13.55 -10.11
C ARG A 77 32.64 13.40 -8.68
N ALA A 78 33.17 14.20 -7.75
CA ALA A 78 32.74 14.18 -6.35
C ALA A 78 31.26 14.55 -6.17
N ARG A 79 30.77 15.57 -6.89
CA ARG A 79 29.35 15.95 -6.86
C ARG A 79 28.44 14.82 -7.39
N LYS A 80 28.80 14.24 -8.54
CA LYS A 80 28.04 13.10 -9.11
C LYS A 80 28.03 11.91 -8.16
N GLN A 81 29.17 11.59 -7.54
CA GLN A 81 29.26 10.50 -6.57
C GLN A 81 28.35 10.73 -5.36
N ARG A 82 28.35 11.93 -4.77
CA ARG A 82 27.46 12.29 -3.66
C ARG A 82 25.99 12.16 -4.03
N HIS A 83 25.61 12.60 -5.23
CA HIS A 83 24.23 12.47 -5.71
C HIS A 83 23.80 11.00 -5.87
N LEU A 84 24.68 10.15 -6.41
CA LEU A 84 24.42 8.71 -6.50
C LEU A 84 24.27 8.06 -5.12
N GLU A 85 25.09 8.47 -4.15
CA GLU A 85 24.99 8.01 -2.76
C GLU A 85 23.68 8.47 -2.11
N GLU A 86 23.26 9.72 -2.35
CA GLU A 86 21.99 10.24 -1.85
C GLU A 86 20.79 9.46 -2.40
N ILE A 87 20.76 9.19 -3.71
CA ILE A 87 19.70 8.40 -4.35
C ILE A 87 19.70 6.98 -3.78
N ARG A 88 20.86 6.34 -3.63
CA ARG A 88 20.97 5.01 -3.02
C ARG A 88 20.46 4.99 -1.58
N ALA A 89 20.80 6.01 -0.79
CA ALA A 89 20.32 6.16 0.57
C ALA A 89 18.81 6.36 0.62
N ARG A 90 18.24 7.21 -0.27
CA ARG A 90 16.80 7.43 -0.39
C ARG A 90 16.08 6.13 -0.78
N GLY A 91 16.60 5.39 -1.75
CA GLY A 91 16.07 4.08 -2.14
C GLY A 91 16.20 3.01 -1.02
N GLY A 92 17.24 3.10 -0.19
CA GLY A 92 17.37 2.29 1.02
C GLY A 92 16.28 2.58 2.04
N ARG A 93 16.06 3.87 2.36
CA ARG A 93 15.01 4.31 3.30
C ARG A 93 13.61 3.91 2.82
N LEU A 94 13.31 4.12 1.54
CA LEU A 94 12.02 3.73 0.95
C LEU A 94 11.80 2.21 1.03
N ARG A 95 12.82 1.40 0.73
CA ARG A 95 12.73 -0.06 0.85
C ARG A 95 12.51 -0.50 2.30
N ALA A 96 13.19 0.12 3.26
CA ALA A 96 12.98 -0.17 4.68
C ALA A 96 11.55 0.21 5.12
N GLY A 97 11.09 1.41 4.79
CA GLY A 97 9.73 1.87 5.08
C GLY A 97 8.66 0.97 4.44
N ASN A 98 8.86 0.54 3.19
CA ASN A 98 7.95 -0.37 2.52
C ASN A 98 7.83 -1.72 3.25
N ARG A 99 8.95 -2.31 3.70
CA ARG A 99 8.95 -3.54 4.49
C ARG A 99 8.22 -3.38 5.83
N GLU A 100 8.42 -2.26 6.51
CA GLU A 100 7.74 -1.95 7.76
C GLU A 100 6.23 -1.82 7.55
N LEU A 101 5.80 -1.03 6.56
CA LEU A 101 4.39 -0.88 6.21
C LEU A 101 3.75 -2.21 5.83
N ALA A 102 4.45 -3.05 5.06
CA ALA A 102 3.98 -4.39 4.71
C ALA A 102 3.81 -5.28 5.96
N ALA A 103 4.72 -5.21 6.93
CA ALA A 103 4.59 -5.93 8.20
C ALA A 103 3.40 -5.44 9.02
N ARG A 104 3.21 -4.12 9.12
CA ARG A 104 2.06 -3.51 9.80
C ARG A 104 0.74 -3.92 9.15
N LEU A 105 0.68 -3.91 7.81
CA LEU A 105 -0.50 -4.34 7.05
C LEU A 105 -0.85 -5.80 7.35
N ARG A 106 0.13 -6.72 7.31
CA ARG A 106 -0.08 -8.13 7.69
C ARG A 106 -0.62 -8.25 9.11
N GLY A 107 -0.07 -7.48 10.06
CA GLY A 107 -0.56 -7.47 11.44
C GLY A 107 -2.01 -6.97 11.57
N VAL A 108 -2.41 -5.97 10.79
CA VAL A 108 -3.81 -5.48 10.74
C VAL A 108 -4.72 -6.53 10.12
N GLN A 109 -4.30 -7.18 9.03
CA GLN A 109 -5.07 -8.24 8.38
C GLN A 109 -5.33 -9.42 9.31
N ALA A 110 -4.32 -9.87 10.07
CA ALA A 110 -4.45 -10.93 11.07
C ALA A 110 -5.47 -10.57 12.16
N ARG A 111 -5.39 -9.34 12.69
CA ARG A 111 -6.36 -8.82 13.68
C ARG A 111 -7.78 -8.73 13.10
N ALA A 112 -7.92 -8.26 11.88
CA ALA A 112 -9.22 -8.20 11.20
C ALA A 112 -9.82 -9.60 11.00
N ALA A 113 -9.00 -10.61 10.65
CA ALA A 113 -9.44 -11.99 10.55
C ALA A 113 -9.93 -12.54 11.90
N LEU A 114 -9.20 -12.28 12.99
CA LEU A 114 -9.61 -12.66 14.34
C LEU A 114 -10.97 -12.03 14.70
N VAL A 115 -11.13 -10.72 14.47
CA VAL A 115 -12.37 -9.99 14.73
C VAL A 115 -13.54 -10.53 13.89
N ARG A 116 -13.30 -10.95 12.65
CA ARG A 116 -14.34 -11.58 11.81
C ARG A 116 -14.77 -12.93 12.39
N LEU A 117 -13.82 -13.75 12.82
CA LEU A 117 -14.11 -15.05 13.43
C LEU A 117 -14.88 -14.90 14.75
N THR A 118 -14.47 -13.98 15.62
CA THR A 118 -15.18 -13.73 16.88
C THR A 118 -16.59 -13.19 16.63
N ASN A 119 -16.78 -12.29 15.67
CA ASN A 119 -18.11 -11.83 15.28
C ASN A 119 -18.98 -12.96 14.73
N ALA A 120 -18.43 -13.85 13.89
CA ALA A 120 -19.17 -15.00 13.38
C ALA A 120 -19.63 -15.92 14.52
N ARG A 121 -18.73 -16.19 15.48
CA ARG A 121 -19.05 -16.96 16.68
C ARG A 121 -20.17 -16.30 17.51
N LEU A 122 -20.03 -15.02 17.83
CA LEU A 122 -21.03 -14.30 18.63
C LEU A 122 -22.40 -14.27 17.94
N ARG A 123 -22.44 -14.11 16.62
CA ARG A 123 -23.69 -14.18 15.84
C ARG A 123 -24.32 -15.57 15.89
N ALA A 124 -23.52 -16.64 15.82
CA ALA A 124 -24.01 -18.01 15.96
C ALA A 124 -24.59 -18.27 17.36
N GLU A 125 -23.89 -17.82 18.41
CA GLU A 125 -24.36 -17.92 19.80
C GLU A 125 -25.66 -17.12 20.01
N ALA A 126 -25.72 -15.87 19.54
CA ALA A 126 -26.93 -15.05 19.59
C ALA A 126 -28.11 -15.72 18.86
N GLY A 127 -27.87 -16.32 17.69
CA GLY A 127 -28.89 -17.08 16.95
C GLY A 127 -29.38 -18.30 17.73
N ALA A 128 -28.48 -19.05 18.39
CA ALA A 128 -28.85 -20.20 19.21
C ALA A 128 -29.69 -19.79 20.42
N LEU A 129 -29.30 -18.72 21.13
CA LEU A 129 -30.07 -18.16 22.24
C LEU A 129 -31.44 -17.66 21.77
N GLY A 130 -31.51 -16.98 20.63
CA GLY A 130 -32.76 -16.54 20.01
C GLY A 130 -33.73 -17.70 19.73
N ARG A 131 -33.22 -18.83 19.20
CA ARG A 131 -34.03 -20.04 18.99
C ARG A 131 -34.54 -20.63 20.31
N ARG A 132 -33.68 -20.71 21.34
CA ARG A 132 -34.06 -21.21 22.67
C ARG A 132 -35.14 -20.34 23.31
N LEU A 133 -35.00 -19.02 23.22
CA LEU A 133 -35.99 -18.07 23.72
C LEU A 133 -37.33 -18.19 22.98
N ALA A 134 -37.30 -18.31 21.65
CA ALA A 134 -38.52 -18.51 20.88
C ALA A 134 -39.23 -19.83 21.23
N ALA A 135 -38.47 -20.90 21.45
CA ALA A 135 -39.02 -22.18 21.90
C ALA A 135 -39.65 -22.07 23.29
N ALA A 136 -38.98 -21.40 24.25
CA ALA A 136 -39.52 -21.17 25.58
C ALA A 136 -40.82 -20.34 25.54
N ARG A 137 -40.85 -19.27 24.74
CA ARG A 137 -42.07 -18.46 24.52
C ARG A 137 -43.22 -19.29 23.97
N ARG A 138 -42.97 -20.14 22.97
CA ARG A 138 -43.99 -21.06 22.43
C ARG A 138 -44.50 -22.04 23.49
N ALA A 139 -43.61 -22.64 24.29
CA ALA A 139 -43.99 -23.58 25.34
C ALA A 139 -44.89 -22.92 26.40
N ILE A 140 -44.57 -21.68 26.81
CA ILE A 140 -45.39 -20.91 27.75
C ILE A 140 -46.76 -20.60 27.14
N ALA A 141 -46.80 -20.14 25.88
CA ALA A 141 -48.06 -19.85 25.20
C ALA A 141 -48.97 -21.08 25.08
N LEU A 142 -48.41 -22.23 24.70
CA LEU A 142 -49.16 -23.49 24.65
C LEU A 142 -49.71 -23.90 26.03
N ARG A 143 -48.91 -23.75 27.09
CA ARG A 143 -49.38 -24.01 28.47
C ARG A 143 -50.53 -23.08 28.87
N GLN A 144 -50.46 -21.79 28.50
CA GLN A 144 -51.53 -20.83 28.78
C GLN A 144 -52.82 -21.17 28.04
N ILE A 145 -52.72 -21.55 26.75
CA ILE A 145 -53.87 -21.98 25.95
C ILE A 145 -54.51 -23.23 26.57
N TYR A 146 -53.70 -24.23 26.92
CA TYR A 146 -54.19 -25.44 27.56
C TYR A 146 -54.89 -25.15 28.89
N ALA A 147 -54.29 -24.32 29.75
CA ALA A 147 -54.88 -23.92 31.03
C ALA A 147 -56.21 -23.17 30.85
N ALA A 148 -56.29 -22.26 29.86
CA ALA A 148 -57.52 -21.55 29.54
C ALA A 148 -58.61 -22.50 29.00
N ALA A 149 -58.24 -23.47 28.15
CA ALA A 149 -59.18 -24.48 27.64
C ALA A 149 -59.69 -25.41 28.75
N SER A 150 -58.83 -25.82 29.70
CA SER A 150 -59.24 -26.59 30.88
C SER A 150 -60.16 -25.78 31.81
N ALA A 151 -59.91 -24.47 31.97
CA ALA A 151 -60.74 -23.59 32.78
C ALA A 151 -62.10 -23.25 32.12
N ALA A 152 -62.17 -23.25 30.78
CA ALA A 152 -63.39 -22.99 30.02
C ALA A 152 -64.37 -24.19 29.97
N GLY A 153 -64.03 -25.33 30.58
CA GLY A 153 -64.99 -26.41 30.81
C GLY A 153 -65.38 -27.23 29.58
N THR A 154 -64.58 -27.25 28.52
CA THR A 154 -64.80 -28.17 27.38
C THR A 154 -64.04 -29.47 27.60
N GLY A 155 -64.70 -30.46 28.23
CA GLY A 155 -64.32 -31.88 28.10
C GLY A 155 -63.82 -32.58 29.37
N GLY A 156 -64.63 -32.63 30.41
CA GLY A 156 -64.54 -33.72 31.37
C GLY A 156 -65.09 -35.02 30.77
N PHE A 157 -64.39 -35.63 29.81
CA PHE A 157 -64.69 -36.99 29.34
C PHE A 157 -63.38 -37.65 28.83
N GLU A 158 -63.00 -38.74 29.51
CA GLU A 158 -62.08 -39.80 29.06
C GLU A 158 -60.57 -39.51 28.92
N LEU A 159 -59.86 -39.39 30.04
CA LEU A 159 -58.43 -39.77 30.10
C LEU A 159 -58.10 -40.77 31.21
N GLN A 160 -59.11 -41.33 31.88
CA GLN A 160 -58.92 -42.35 32.91
C GLN A 160 -58.79 -43.78 32.34
N ALA A 161 -59.04 -43.95 31.03
CA ALA A 161 -59.03 -45.25 30.35
C ALA A 161 -57.65 -45.73 29.85
N LEU A 162 -56.59 -44.90 29.94
CA LEU A 162 -55.24 -45.28 29.48
C LEU A 162 -54.26 -45.63 30.62
N ALA A 163 -54.76 -45.76 31.85
CA ALA A 163 -53.95 -46.07 33.04
C ALA A 163 -54.36 -47.38 33.74
N SER A 164 -54.71 -48.43 33.00
CA SER A 164 -54.76 -49.81 33.54
C SER A 164 -53.61 -50.65 32.98
N PRO A 165 -52.54 -50.91 33.75
CA PRO A 165 -51.55 -51.92 33.44
C PRO A 165 -51.89 -53.24 34.15
N LEU A 166 -51.88 -54.34 33.40
CA LEU A 166 -51.48 -55.69 33.85
C LEU A 166 -52.14 -56.24 35.13
N ALA A 167 -53.34 -56.78 35.00
CA ALA A 167 -53.82 -57.85 35.88
C ALA A 167 -54.54 -58.90 35.03
N ASP A 168 -53.77 -59.79 34.38
CA ASP A 168 -54.25 -61.12 33.92
C ASP A 168 -53.13 -61.96 33.30
N ARG A 169 -52.06 -62.23 34.07
CA ARG A 169 -51.12 -63.33 33.76
C ARG A 169 -50.58 -64.01 35.02
N VAL A 170 -51.47 -64.43 35.92
CA VAL A 170 -51.20 -65.55 36.84
C VAL A 170 -52.53 -66.28 37.07
N ALA A 171 -52.87 -67.22 36.19
CA ALA A 171 -53.72 -68.40 36.49
C ALA A 171 -54.11 -69.12 35.19
N TYR A 172 -53.24 -69.97 34.66
CA TYR A 172 -53.66 -71.30 34.23
C TYR A 172 -52.44 -72.23 34.18
N ALA A 173 -52.72 -73.50 34.52
CA ALA A 173 -51.80 -74.60 34.81
C ALA A 173 -50.81 -74.94 33.69
#